data_AF-A0A497CU17-F1
#
_entry.id   AF-A0A497CU17-F1
#
_cell.length_a   1.000
_cell.length_b   1.000
_cell.length_c   1.000
_cell.angle_alpha   90.00
_cell.angle_beta   90.00
_cell.angle_gamma   90.00
#
_symmetry.space_group_name_H-M   'P 1'
#
loop_
_entity.id
_entity.type
_entity.pdbx_description
1 polymer ?
#
loop_
_entity_poly.entity_id
_entity_poly.type
_entity_poly.pdbx_seq_one_letter_code
_entity_poly.pdbx_strand_id
1 'polypeptide(L)' 'MNIETSKIELVKMILNINNPESIEELKNFLSAKSNDFWDDLTLSEKNEIQKGISELDRGERILYTDFLKKIS' A
#
# COMPACT_ATOMS: atom_id res chain seq x y z
N MET A 1 22.17 10.02 16.25
CA MET A 1 22.56 8.66 15.82
C MET A 1 23.31 8.74 14.51
N ASN A 2 24.37 7.96 14.33
CA ASN A 2 25.10 7.86 13.07
C ASN A 2 24.31 6.93 12.12
N ILE A 3 24.19 7.29 10.84
CA ILE A 3 23.51 6.48 9.80
C ILE A 3 24.04 5.04 9.79
N GLU A 4 25.34 4.84 10.00
CA GLU A 4 25.93 3.51 10.05
C GLU A 4 25.47 2.70 11.26
N THR A 5 25.26 3.35 12.41
CA THR A 5 24.67 2.70 13.59
C THR A 5 23.23 2.27 13.31
N SER A 6 22.44 3.14 12.68
CA SER A 6 21.04 2.83 12.32
C SER A 6 20.92 1.67 11.34
N LYS A 7 21.82 1.56 10.36
CA LYS A 7 21.85 0.41 9.43
C LYS A 7 22.08 -0.91 10.18
N ILE A 8 23.03 -0.91 11.12
CA ILE A 8 23.34 -2.11 11.92
C ILE A 8 22.15 -2.51 12.80
N GLU A 9 21.47 -1.54 13.41
CA GLU A 9 20.27 -1.80 14.21
C GLU A 9 19.15 -2.42 13.36
N LEU A 10 18.91 -1.89 12.16
CA LEU A 10 17.93 -2.46 11.23
C LEU A 10 18.26 -3.90 10.85
N VAL A 11 19.53 -4.20 10.53
CA VAL A 11 19.95 -5.58 10.22
C VAL A 11 19.68 -6.51 11.40
N LYS A 12 19.97 -6.09 12.63
CA LYS A 12 19.68 -6.89 13.84
C LYS A 12 18.19 -7.13 14.02
N MET A 13 17.35 -6.13 13.78
CA MET A 13 15.89 -6.28 13.85
C MET A 13 15.40 -7.30 12.83
N ILE A 14 15.90 -7.23 11.59
CA ILE A 14 15.53 -8.16 10.50
C ILE A 14 15.90 -9.60 10.87
N LEU A 15 17.09 -9.83 11.41
CA LEU A 15 17.55 -11.17 11.81
C LEU A 15 16.69 -11.79 12.93
N ASN A 16 15.95 -10.99 13.69
CA ASN A 16 15.10 -11.46 14.78
C ASN A 16 13.64 -11.73 14.34
N ILE A 17 13.27 -11.46 13.09
CA ILE A 17 11.94 -11.74 12.58
C ILE A 17 11.81 -13.25 12.32
N ASN A 18 10.86 -13.89 13.00
CA ASN A 18 10.61 -15.32 12.85
C ASN A 18 9.47 -15.64 11.86
N ASN A 19 8.67 -14.65 11.46
CA ASN A 19 7.59 -14.83 10.49
C ASN A 19 8.10 -14.65 9.05
N PRO A 20 8.08 -15.69 8.20
CA PRO A 20 8.48 -15.59 6.80
C PRO A 20 7.67 -14.57 6.00
N GLU A 21 6.38 -14.39 6.28
CA GLU A 21 5.52 -13.42 5.59
C GLU A 21 6.01 -11.98 5.81
N SER A 22 6.37 -11.64 7.04
CA SER A 22 6.90 -10.31 7.39
C SER A 22 8.26 -10.03 6.75
N ILE A 23 9.08 -11.05 6.52
CA ILE A 23 10.34 -10.91 5.78
C ILE A 23 10.08 -10.61 4.30
N GLU A 24 9.12 -11.30 3.67
CA GLU A 24 8.77 -11.05 2.28
C GLU A 24 8.11 -9.67 2.08
N GLU A 25 7.24 -9.23 2.99
CA GLU A 25 6.70 -7.86 2.97
C GLU A 25 7.80 -6.79 3.08
N LEU A 26 8.74 -6.98 4.00
CA LEU A 26 9.85 -6.04 4.18
C LEU A 26 10.79 -6.03 2.97
N LYS A 27 11.04 -7.20 2.38
CA LYS A 27 11.80 -7.34 1.15
C LYS A 27 11.10 -6.63 -0.01
N ASN A 28 9.79 -6.74 -0.13
CA ASN A 28 9.01 -6.00 -1.12
C ASN A 28 9.14 -4.49 -0.88
N PHE A 29 8.99 -4.02 0.36
CA PHE A 29 9.15 -2.61 0.73
C PHE A 29 10.55 -2.05 0.40
N LEU A 30 11.61 -2.79 0.71
CA LEU A 30 13.00 -2.37 0.46
C LEU A 30 13.43 -2.54 -1.00
N SER A 31 12.86 -3.52 -1.70
CA SER A 31 13.15 -3.81 -3.12
C SER A 31 12.30 -2.98 -4.08
N ALA A 32 11.24 -2.33 -3.60
CA ALA A 32 10.44 -1.34 -4.31
C ALA A 32 11.30 -0.11 -4.66
N LYS A 33 12.19 -0.28 -5.64
CA LYS A 33 12.60 0.81 -6.51
C LYS A 33 11.35 1.26 -7.25
N SER A 34 10.83 2.42 -6.85
CA SER A 34 10.05 3.37 -7.66
C SER A 34 8.83 2.87 -8.44
N ASN A 35 8.34 1.65 -8.23
CA ASN A 35 7.04 1.28 -8.77
C ASN A 35 5.98 1.88 -7.84
N ASP A 36 5.17 2.75 -8.44
CA ASP A 36 3.99 3.30 -7.79
C ASP A 36 3.09 2.14 -7.38
N PHE A 37 2.29 2.25 -6.31
CA PHE A 37 1.33 1.18 -5.94
C PHE A 37 0.42 0.83 -7.12
N TRP A 38 0.23 1.80 -8.04
CA TRP A 38 -0.45 1.61 -9.31
C TRP A 38 0.09 0.42 -10.11
N ASP A 39 1.39 0.16 -10.10
CA ASP A 39 2.01 -0.91 -10.88
C ASP A 39 1.70 -2.30 -10.33
N ASP A 40 1.37 -2.39 -9.04
CA ASP A 40 1.03 -3.63 -8.34
C ASP A 40 -0.45 -4.04 -8.51
N LEU A 41 -1.30 -3.13 -9.02
CA LEU A 41 -2.71 -3.42 -9.25
C LEU A 41 -2.93 -4.29 -10.50
N THR A 42 -3.84 -5.26 -10.39
CA THR A 42 -4.34 -6.04 -11.53
C THR A 42 -5.07 -5.14 -12.52
N LEU A 43 -5.21 -5.61 -13.77
CA LEU A 43 -5.97 -4.87 -14.78
C LEU A 43 -7.43 -4.62 -14.34
N SER A 44 -8.03 -5.57 -13.63
CA SER A 44 -9.40 -5.42 -13.12
C SER A 44 -9.49 -4.30 -12.09
N GLU A 45 -8.55 -4.23 -11.15
CA GLU A 45 -8.52 -3.18 -10.13
C GLU A 45 -8.28 -1.80 -10.75
N LYS A 46 -7.37 -1.72 -11.72
CA LYS A 46 -7.12 -0.48 -12.49
C LYS A 46 -8.39 0.01 -13.19
N ASN A 47 -9.11 -0.90 -13.86
CA ASN A 47 -10.35 -0.57 -14.56
C ASN A 47 -11.45 -0.08 -13.60
N GLU A 48 -11.62 -0.72 -12.44
CA GLU A 48 -12.59 -0.29 -11.44
C GLU A 48 -12.26 1.09 -10.85
N ILE A 49 -10.98 1.36 -10.58
CA ILE A 49 -10.55 2.69 -10.11
C ILE A 49 -10.83 3.76 -11.18
N GLN A 50 -10.49 3.50 -12.45
CA GLN A 50 -10.74 4.44 -13.54
C GLN A 50 -12.24 4.71 -13.74
N LYS A 51 -13.07 3.67 -13.59
CA LYS A 51 -14.53 3.81 -13.62
C LYS A 51 -15.02 4.68 -12.48
N GLY A 52 -14.57 4.43 -11.24
CA GLY A 52 -14.93 5.25 -10.08
C GLY A 52 -14.54 6.72 -10.24
N ILE A 53 -13.33 7.00 -10.75
CA ILE A 53 -12.91 8.38 -11.07
C ILE A 53 -13.86 9.03 -12.08
N SER A 54 -14.21 8.31 -13.16
CA SER A 54 -15.14 8.82 -14.18
C SER A 54 -16.54 9.09 -13.63
N GLU A 55 -17.02 8.27 -12.69
CA GLU A 55 -18.30 8.47 -11.97
C GLU A 55 -18.22 9.73 -11.09
N LEU A 56 -17.13 9.91 -10.33
CA LEU A 56 -16.90 11.10 -9.51
C LEU A 56 -16.85 12.38 -10.34
N ASP A 57 -16.21 12.36 -11.51
CA ASP A 57 -16.14 13.48 -12.44
C ASP A 57 -17.51 13.85 -13.02
N ARG A 58 -18.39 12.86 -13.23
CA ARG A 58 -19.80 13.07 -13.59
C ARG A 58 -20.67 13.55 -12.43
N GLY A 59 -20.11 13.68 -11.22
CA GLY A 59 -20.82 14.05 -10.01
C GLY A 59 -21.63 12.92 -9.39
N GLU A 60 -21.44 11.68 -9.85
CA GLU A 60 -22.03 10.46 -9.28
C GLU A 60 -21.30 10.10 -7.97
N ARG A 61 -21.45 10.97 -6.97
CA ARG A 61 -20.77 10.86 -5.69
C ARG A 61 -21.73 11.05 -4.53
N ILE A 62 -21.44 10.36 -3.43
CA ILE A 62 -22.11 10.56 -2.14
C ILE A 62 -21.07 10.91 -1.09
N LEU A 63 -21.50 11.57 -0.02
CA LEU A 63 -20.62 11.81 1.11
C LEU A 63 -20.23 10.48 1.75
N TYR A 64 -18.96 10.34 2.12
CA TYR A 64 -18.46 9.15 2.79
C TYR A 64 -19.25 8.80 4.06
N THR A 65 -19.66 9.82 4.82
CA THR A 65 -20.52 9.66 5.99
C THR A 65 -21.88 9.05 5.68
N ASP A 66 -22.45 9.35 4.50
CA ASP A 66 -23.74 8.81 4.10
C ASP A 66 -23.62 7.41 3.51
N PHE A 67 -22.46 7.08 2.91
CA PHE A 67 -22.13 5.72 2.55
C PHE A 67 -22.03 4.81 3.77
N LEU A 68 -21.30 5.23 4.82
CA LEU A 68 -21.13 4.43 6.04
C LEU A 68 -22.46 4.08 6.71
N LYS A 69 -23.44 5.00 6.70
CA LYS A 69 -24.80 4.73 7.22
C LYS A 69 -25.55 3.62 6.45
N LYS A 70 -25.18 3.31 5.21
CA LYS A 70 -25.83 2.29 4.38
C LYS A 70 -25.27 0.88 4.60
N ILE A 71 -24.03 0.79 5.10
CA ILE A 71 -23.31 -0.49 5.27
C ILE A 71 -23.12 -0.89 6.74
N SER A 72 -23.44 0.01 7.68
CA SER A 72 -23.57 -0.29 9.11
C SER A 72 -24.95 -0.83 9.44
#